data_AF-A0A4P8L5C2-F1
#
_entry.id   AF-A0A4P8L5C2-F1
#
_cell.length_a   1.000
_cell.length_b   1.000
_cell.length_c   1.000
_cell.angle_alpha   90.00
_cell.angle_beta   90.00
_cell.angle_gamma   90.00
#
_symmetry.space_group_name_H-M   'P 1'
#
loop_
_entity.id
_entity.type
_entity.pdbx_description
1 polymer ?
#
loop_
_entity_poly.entity_id
_entity_poly.type
_entity_poly.pdbx_seq_one_letter_code
_entity_poly.pdbx_strand_id
1 'polypeptide(L)'
;MEWKSLVLGIAFCVGIFAVKSGVGLSYYMSKTTSSHARAVAWAGFAATYLLVFAACGYTLEKIDLMQHLVAIQEWIQSGMLVHLLMAAMLLLWGLRLLRENGGAAGKSRGWILLTVPCPVCAMVILFSVGFMTAAFQESPLTTAALLYLVFLLINTVTVKIMSATRNRESPESFLGVSMLAIAAYFFLSVTIMPNIADADKIYQMALYPSNAAFEEPRRLLVFVVGMLAAFLSVFGITFLRIRKMA
;
A
#
# COMPACT_ATOMS: atom_id res chain seq x y z
N MET A 1 13.51 -13.77 20.80
CA MET A 1 13.89 -12.76 19.78
C MET A 1 12.73 -12.35 18.87
N GLU A 2 11.54 -12.93 19.03
CA GLU A 2 10.45 -12.80 18.06
C GLU A 2 9.65 -11.50 18.19
N TRP A 3 9.46 -10.98 19.41
CA TRP A 3 8.66 -9.76 19.62
C TRP A 3 9.31 -8.49 19.00
N LYS A 4 10.65 -8.41 18.96
CA LYS A 4 11.36 -7.29 18.33
C LYS A 4 11.12 -7.25 16.82
N SER A 5 11.18 -8.42 16.18
CA SER A 5 10.91 -8.55 14.75
C SER A 5 9.45 -8.28 14.43
N LEU A 6 8.52 -8.71 15.28
CA LEU A 6 7.09 -8.41 15.17
C LEU A 6 6.84 -6.90 15.23
N VAL A 7 7.34 -6.24 16.28
CA VAL A 7 7.17 -4.79 16.48
C VAL A 7 7.81 -4.01 15.33
N LEU A 8 9.00 -4.43 14.86
CA LEU A 8 9.67 -3.81 13.72
C LEU A 8 8.84 -3.98 12.42
N GLY A 9 8.29 -5.16 12.19
CA GLY A 9 7.44 -5.45 11.04
C GLY A 9 6.15 -4.62 11.05
N ILE A 10 5.49 -4.51 12.20
CA ILE A 10 4.30 -3.68 12.40
C ILE A 10 4.64 -2.20 12.18
N ALA A 11 5.72 -1.71 12.79
CA ALA A 11 6.18 -0.33 12.62
C ALA A 11 6.50 -0.01 11.16
N PHE A 12 7.13 -0.94 10.44
CA PHE A 12 7.45 -0.79 9.02
C PHE A 12 6.18 -0.76 8.16
N CYS A 13 5.24 -1.67 8.39
CA CYS A 13 3.98 -1.71 7.67
C CYS A 13 3.19 -0.41 7.89
N VAL A 14 2.87 -0.09 9.15
CA VAL A 14 2.15 1.15 9.52
C VAL A 14 2.88 2.39 9.03
N GLY A 15 4.22 2.40 9.10
CA GLY A 15 5.06 3.50 8.66
C GLY A 15 4.97 3.78 7.17
N ILE A 16 5.05 2.76 6.31
CA ILE A 16 4.91 2.95 4.85
C ILE A 16 3.53 3.51 4.49
N PHE A 17 2.48 3.04 5.16
CA PHE A 17 1.13 3.59 4.95
C PHE A 17 1.03 5.05 5.41
N ALA A 18 1.62 5.38 6.57
CA ALA A 18 1.68 6.74 7.07
C ALA A 18 2.46 7.68 6.14
N VAL A 19 3.55 7.21 5.55
CA VAL A 19 4.31 7.99 4.57
C VAL A 19 3.48 8.22 3.30
N LYS A 20 2.83 7.19 2.76
CA LYS A 20 1.94 7.31 1.58
C LYS A 20 0.83 8.34 1.82
N SER A 21 0.12 8.24 2.94
CA SER A 21 -0.95 9.17 3.28
C SER A 21 -0.43 10.58 3.56
N GLY A 22 0.73 10.69 4.20
CA GLY A 22 1.40 11.95 4.51
C GLY A 22 1.85 12.71 3.26
N VAL A 23 2.29 12.00 2.21
CA VAL A 23 2.62 12.60 0.90
C VAL A 23 1.37 13.15 0.20
N GLY A 24 0.25 12.43 0.25
CA GLY A 24 -1.03 12.90 -0.28
C GLY A 24 -1.52 14.17 0.43
N LEU A 25 -1.44 14.17 1.76
CA LEU A 25 -1.83 15.30 2.60
C LEU A 25 -0.92 16.52 2.42
N SER A 26 0.40 16.31 2.30
CA SER A 26 1.36 17.39 2.08
C SER A 26 1.12 18.09 0.74
N TYR A 27 0.76 17.34 -0.32
CA TYR A 27 0.38 17.92 -1.61
C TYR A 27 -0.87 18.81 -1.49
N TYR A 28 -1.91 18.35 -0.80
CA TYR A 28 -3.12 19.16 -0.58
C TYR A 28 -2.82 20.45 0.21
N MET A 29 -2.02 20.34 1.26
CA MET A 29 -1.57 21.49 2.05
C MET A 29 -0.70 22.45 1.23
N SER A 30 0.04 21.93 0.26
CA SER A 30 0.94 22.72 -0.59
C SER A 30 0.18 23.65 -1.55
N LYS A 31 -1.01 23.24 -2.00
CA LYS A 31 -1.87 23.99 -2.94
C LYS A 31 -2.86 24.92 -2.23
N THR A 32 -3.04 24.78 -0.92
CA THR A 32 -4.03 25.53 -0.14
C THR A 32 -3.35 26.65 0.65
N THR A 33 -3.69 27.90 0.35
CA THR A 33 -3.09 29.09 0.99
C THR A 33 -3.74 29.45 2.33
N SER A 34 -5.00 29.04 2.56
CA SER A 34 -5.72 29.32 3.80
C SER A 34 -5.31 28.40 4.95
N SER A 35 -4.86 28.97 6.06
CA SER A 35 -4.51 28.24 7.29
C SER A 35 -5.72 27.48 7.87
N HIS A 36 -6.92 28.06 7.80
CA HIS A 36 -8.16 27.42 8.26
C HIS A 36 -8.49 26.18 7.42
N ALA A 37 -8.39 26.27 6.09
CA ALA A 37 -8.64 25.13 5.21
C ALA A 37 -7.62 23.99 5.42
N ARG A 38 -6.36 24.33 5.74
CA ARG A 38 -5.32 23.35 6.10
C ARG A 38 -5.64 22.64 7.41
N ALA A 39 -6.09 23.38 8.42
CA ALA A 39 -6.50 22.82 9.71
C ALA A 39 -7.71 21.89 9.56
N VAL A 40 -8.73 22.30 8.80
CA VAL A 40 -9.92 21.48 8.52
C VAL A 40 -9.56 20.19 7.78
N ALA A 41 -8.68 20.26 6.77
CA ALA A 41 -8.27 19.06 6.04
C ALA A 41 -7.45 18.10 6.91
N TRP A 42 -6.57 18.62 7.76
CA TRP A 42 -5.81 17.80 8.71
C TRP A 42 -6.73 17.18 9.77
N ALA A 43 -7.69 17.94 10.30
CA ALA A 43 -8.67 17.43 11.27
C ALA A 43 -9.57 16.36 10.64
N GLY A 44 -10.05 16.56 9.41
CA GLY A 44 -10.83 15.56 8.68
C GLY A 44 -10.03 14.28 8.39
N PHE A 45 -8.76 14.42 8.02
CA PHE A 45 -7.84 13.30 7.87
C PHE A 45 -7.67 12.54 9.19
N ALA A 46 -7.31 13.23 10.27
CA ALA A 46 -7.11 12.64 11.59
C ALA A 46 -8.38 11.94 12.10
N ALA A 47 -9.56 12.54 11.91
CA ALA A 47 -10.84 11.96 12.28
C ALA A 47 -11.18 10.70 11.46
N THR A 48 -10.91 10.71 10.15
CA THR A 48 -11.14 9.54 9.29
C THR A 48 -10.30 8.36 9.73
N TYR A 49 -9.00 8.58 9.98
CA TYR A 49 -8.13 7.52 10.47
C TYR A 49 -8.47 7.09 11.90
N LEU A 50 -8.89 8.02 12.77
CA LEU A 50 -9.37 7.67 14.11
C LEU A 50 -10.55 6.70 14.03
N LEU A 51 -11.53 6.96 13.16
CA LEU A 51 -12.67 6.07 12.94
C LEU A 51 -12.23 4.70 12.44
N VAL A 52 -11.27 4.63 11.52
CA VAL A 52 -10.74 3.34 11.03
C VAL A 52 -10.06 2.56 12.15
N PHE A 53 -9.16 3.20 12.91
CA PHE A 53 -8.47 2.55 14.03
C PHE A 53 -9.43 2.12 15.14
N ALA A 54 -10.41 2.97 15.48
CA ALA A 54 -11.43 2.66 16.47
C ALA A 54 -12.34 1.50 15.99
N ALA A 55 -12.74 1.49 14.72
CA ALA A 55 -13.53 0.41 14.14
C ALA A 55 -12.75 -0.92 14.18
N CYS A 56 -11.46 -0.92 13.86
CA CYS A 56 -10.61 -2.11 13.97
C CYS A 56 -10.49 -2.60 15.44
N GLY A 57 -10.23 -1.69 16.38
CA GLY A 57 -10.15 -2.01 17.81
C GLY A 57 -11.46 -2.57 18.37
N TYR A 58 -12.59 -1.94 18.04
CA TYR A 58 -13.92 -2.40 18.44
C TYR A 58 -14.29 -3.76 17.83
N THR A 59 -13.91 -3.99 16.56
CA THR A 59 -14.13 -5.28 15.90
C THR A 59 -13.35 -6.39 16.61
N LEU A 60 -12.12 -6.12 17.05
CA LEU A 60 -11.29 -7.08 17.78
C LEU A 60 -11.75 -7.34 19.22
N GLU A 61 -12.46 -6.40 19.86
CA GLU A 61 -13.12 -6.68 21.14
C GLU A 61 -14.29 -7.66 21.00
N LYS A 62 -14.92 -7.74 19.82
CA LYS A 62 -16.10 -8.58 19.57
C LYS A 62 -15.77 -9.89 18.85
N ILE A 63 -14.67 -9.92 18.10
CA ILE A 63 -14.28 -11.05 17.24
C ILE A 63 -12.86 -11.46 17.63
N ASP A 64 -12.73 -12.69 18.12
CA ASP A 64 -11.42 -13.28 18.36
C ASP A 64 -10.78 -13.66 17.01
N LEU A 65 -9.75 -12.89 16.62
CA LEU A 65 -9.09 -13.00 15.33
C LEU A 65 -8.42 -14.37 15.14
N MET A 66 -7.99 -15.00 16.24
CA MET A 66 -7.33 -16.31 16.20
C MET A 66 -8.29 -17.44 15.83
N GLN A 67 -9.59 -17.31 16.12
CA GLN A 67 -10.58 -18.33 15.79
C GLN A 67 -10.98 -18.31 14.30
N HIS A 68 -10.72 -17.22 13.59
CA HIS A 68 -11.13 -17.02 12.18
C HIS A 68 -9.95 -16.93 11.21
N LEU A 69 -8.75 -17.34 11.63
CA LEU A 69 -7.50 -17.19 10.88
C LEU A 69 -7.57 -17.74 9.45
N VAL A 70 -8.29 -18.86 9.25
CA VAL A 70 -8.44 -19.53 7.94
C VAL A 70 -9.30 -18.71 6.97
N ALA A 71 -10.46 -18.22 7.41
CA ALA A 71 -11.32 -17.35 6.60
C ALA A 71 -10.62 -16.02 6.29
N ILE A 72 -9.83 -15.53 7.23
CA ILE A 72 -9.02 -14.33 7.08
C ILE A 72 -7.89 -14.55 6.05
N GLN A 73 -7.30 -15.75 6.00
CA GLN A 73 -6.25 -16.09 5.01
C GLN A 73 -6.79 -16.12 3.58
N GLU A 74 -7.98 -16.68 3.35
CA GLU A 74 -8.66 -16.62 2.04
C GLU A 74 -8.99 -15.17 1.64
N TRP A 75 -9.41 -14.35 2.60
CA TRP A 75 -9.64 -12.93 2.36
C TRP A 75 -8.32 -12.19 2.03
N ILE A 76 -7.21 -12.48 2.72
CA ILE A 76 -5.89 -11.91 2.42
C ILE A 76 -5.47 -12.24 0.98
N GLN A 77 -5.73 -13.46 0.52
CA GLN A 77 -5.44 -13.84 -0.87
C GLN A 77 -6.20 -12.97 -1.88
N SER A 78 -7.47 -12.65 -1.60
CA SER A 78 -8.24 -11.69 -2.41
C SER A 78 -7.68 -10.26 -2.35
N GLY A 79 -7.02 -9.91 -1.25
CA GLY A 79 -6.35 -8.62 -1.05
C GLY A 79 -5.17 -8.38 -2.01
N MET A 80 -4.48 -9.42 -2.46
CA MET A 80 -3.37 -9.29 -3.42
C MET A 80 -3.82 -8.72 -4.76
N LEU A 81 -5.00 -9.12 -5.25
CA LEU A 81 -5.61 -8.56 -6.46
C LEU A 81 -5.93 -7.07 -6.30
N VAL A 82 -6.47 -6.67 -5.15
CA VAL A 82 -6.78 -5.27 -4.84
C VAL A 82 -5.51 -4.42 -4.77
N HIS A 83 -4.43 -4.95 -4.17
CA HIS A 83 -3.11 -4.30 -4.19
C HIS A 83 -2.57 -4.11 -5.60
N LEU A 84 -2.65 -5.14 -6.44
CA LEU A 84 -2.15 -5.09 -7.81
C LEU A 84 -2.93 -4.04 -8.63
N LEU A 85 -4.26 -4.01 -8.49
CA LEU A 85 -5.12 -3.04 -9.15
C LEU A 85 -4.83 -1.61 -8.66
N MET A 86 -4.67 -1.41 -7.35
CA MET A 86 -4.29 -0.11 -6.79
C MET A 86 -2.89 0.33 -7.25
N ALA A 87 -1.91 -0.57 -7.28
CA ALA A 87 -0.55 -0.29 -7.74
C ALA A 87 -0.54 0.08 -9.23
N ALA A 88 -1.31 -0.64 -10.06
CA ALA A 88 -1.49 -0.31 -11.46
C ALA A 88 -2.13 1.07 -11.66
N MET A 89 -3.17 1.41 -10.88
CA MET A 89 -3.78 2.75 -10.92
C MET A 89 -2.79 3.86 -10.51
N LEU A 90 -2.01 3.65 -9.45
CA LEU A 90 -0.99 4.61 -9.00
C LEU A 90 0.11 4.78 -10.04
N LEU A 91 0.53 3.70 -10.69
CA LEU A 91 1.52 3.72 -11.76
C LEU A 91 1.02 4.47 -12.99
N LEU A 92 -0.20 4.15 -13.45
CA LEU A 92 -0.83 4.82 -14.59
C LEU A 92 -1.01 6.32 -14.33
N TRP A 93 -1.48 6.69 -13.13
CA TRP A 93 -1.71 8.08 -12.77
C TRP A 93 -0.40 8.85 -12.54
N GLY A 94 0.60 8.22 -11.91
CA GLY A 94 1.94 8.79 -11.74
C GLY A 94 2.64 9.05 -13.07
N LEU A 95 2.59 8.09 -14.00
CA LEU A 95 3.11 8.26 -15.36
C LEU A 95 2.36 9.34 -16.15
N ARG A 96 1.04 9.42 -16.01
CA ARG A 96 0.25 10.47 -16.64
C ARG A 96 0.64 11.85 -16.12
N LEU A 97 0.80 11.99 -14.80
CA LEU A 97 1.17 13.26 -14.16
C LEU A 97 2.58 13.72 -14.58
N LEU A 98 3.53 12.79 -14.75
CA LEU A 98 4.88 13.09 -15.24
C LEU A 98 4.93 13.37 -16.75
N ARG A 99 4.02 12.80 -17.55
CA ARG A 99 3.92 13.06 -19.00
C ARG A 99 3.25 14.39 -19.32
N GLU A 100 2.27 14.83 -18.53
CA GLU A 100 1.58 16.13 -18.70
C GLU A 100 2.42 17.31 -18.18
N ASN A 101 3.64 17.05 -17.70
CA ASN A 101 4.56 18.00 -17.07
C ASN A 101 5.28 18.93 -18.08
N GLY A 102 4.53 19.43 -19.07
CA GLY A 102 4.98 20.39 -20.08
C GLY A 102 4.15 21.66 -20.21
N GLY A 103 2.99 21.80 -19.53
CA GLY A 103 2.36 23.13 -19.48
C GLY A 103 0.85 23.28 -19.21
N ALA A 104 0.06 22.23 -18.91
CA ALA A 104 -1.40 22.45 -18.86
C ALA A 104 -2.25 21.58 -17.90
N ALA A 105 -1.69 20.91 -16.90
CA ALA A 105 -2.51 20.07 -16.03
C ALA A 105 -3.11 20.85 -14.85
N GLY A 106 -4.42 21.15 -14.91
CA GLY A 106 -5.21 21.70 -13.81
C GLY A 106 -5.21 20.83 -12.55
N LYS A 107 -5.87 21.30 -11.47
CA LYS A 107 -6.02 20.65 -10.14
C LYS A 107 -6.02 19.11 -10.22
N SER A 108 -4.85 18.48 -10.09
CA SER A 108 -4.73 17.02 -10.11
C SER A 108 -5.41 16.47 -8.86
N ARG A 109 -6.44 15.64 -9.04
CA ARG A 109 -7.16 14.97 -7.96
C ARG A 109 -6.44 13.71 -7.45
N GLY A 110 -5.23 13.42 -7.95
CA GLY A 110 -4.45 12.23 -7.60
C GLY A 110 -4.09 12.14 -6.10
N TRP A 111 -4.09 13.26 -5.38
CA TRP A 111 -3.92 13.29 -3.93
C TRP A 111 -5.00 12.51 -3.17
N ILE A 112 -6.24 12.46 -3.69
CA ILE A 112 -7.34 11.72 -3.04
C ILE A 112 -7.02 10.22 -3.00
N LEU A 113 -6.44 9.67 -4.07
CA LEU A 113 -6.06 8.25 -4.16
C LEU A 113 -4.93 7.85 -3.20
N LEU A 114 -4.14 8.83 -2.74
CA LEU A 114 -3.09 8.63 -1.74
C LEU A 114 -3.61 8.76 -0.31
N THR A 115 -4.66 9.55 -0.11
CA THR A 115 -5.15 9.96 1.22
C THR A 115 -6.35 9.12 1.70
N VAL A 116 -7.12 8.54 0.79
CA VAL A 116 -8.28 7.69 1.14
C VAL A 116 -7.80 6.34 1.71
N PRO A 117 -8.34 5.91 2.87
CA PRO A 117 -8.02 4.60 3.43
C PRO A 117 -8.46 3.50 2.46
N CYS A 118 -7.51 2.68 2.05
CA CYS A 118 -7.75 1.53 1.21
C CYS A 118 -8.22 0.32 2.05
N PRO A 119 -9.01 -0.63 1.51
CA PRO A 119 -9.45 -1.81 2.26
C PRO A 119 -8.28 -2.64 2.80
N VAL A 120 -7.18 -2.66 2.05
CA VAL A 120 -5.88 -3.19 2.46
C VAL A 120 -5.33 -2.51 3.71
N CYS A 121 -5.42 -1.18 3.76
CA CYS A 121 -4.89 -0.36 4.84
C CYS A 121 -5.63 -0.71 6.15
N ALA A 122 -6.95 -0.88 6.06
CA ALA A 122 -7.77 -1.34 7.17
C ALA A 122 -7.36 -2.75 7.65
N MET A 123 -7.03 -3.67 6.73
CA MET A 123 -6.56 -5.01 7.11
C MET A 123 -5.21 -4.97 7.82
N VAL A 124 -4.24 -4.20 7.31
CA VAL A 124 -2.95 -4.07 8.00
C VAL A 124 -3.14 -3.49 9.40
N ILE A 125 -4.02 -2.49 9.56
CA ILE A 125 -4.33 -1.94 10.88
C ILE A 125 -4.97 -3.01 11.78
N LEU A 126 -5.96 -3.75 11.27
CA LEU A 126 -6.63 -4.83 12.00
C LEU A 126 -5.63 -5.90 12.47
N PHE A 127 -4.76 -6.38 11.58
CA PHE A 127 -3.72 -7.34 11.95
C PHE A 127 -2.70 -6.76 12.90
N SER A 128 -2.27 -5.51 12.71
CA SER A 128 -1.30 -4.87 13.59
C SER A 128 -1.84 -4.76 15.01
N VAL A 129 -3.12 -4.37 15.17
CA VAL A 129 -3.79 -4.34 16.48
C VAL A 129 -3.98 -5.75 17.02
N GLY A 130 -4.41 -6.71 16.20
CA GLY A 130 -4.61 -8.11 16.61
C GLY A 130 -3.33 -8.80 17.09
N PHE A 131 -2.21 -8.62 16.37
CA PHE A 131 -0.93 -9.19 16.77
C PHE A 131 -0.35 -8.51 18.01
N MET A 132 -0.46 -7.19 18.13
CA MET A 132 0.01 -6.46 19.31
C MET A 132 -0.79 -6.83 20.57
N THR A 133 -2.12 -6.92 20.46
CA THR A 133 -2.99 -7.33 21.57
C THR A 133 -2.71 -8.76 22.00
N ALA A 134 -2.54 -9.69 21.05
CA ALA A 134 -2.16 -11.06 21.34
C ALA A 134 -0.77 -11.17 22.00
N ALA A 135 0.18 -10.33 21.59
CA ALA A 135 1.56 -10.37 22.10
C ALA A 135 1.72 -9.74 23.49
N PHE A 136 0.97 -8.67 23.80
CA PHE A 136 1.11 -7.90 25.05
C PHE A 136 -0.07 -8.04 26.01
N GLN A 137 -1.11 -8.82 25.64
CA GLN A 137 -2.33 -9.04 26.42
C GLN A 137 -3.04 -7.75 26.88
N GLU A 138 -2.88 -6.67 26.11
CA GLU A 138 -3.54 -5.40 26.36
C GLU A 138 -4.94 -5.34 25.72
N SER A 139 -5.78 -4.44 26.23
CA SER A 139 -7.09 -4.17 25.62
C SER A 139 -6.95 -3.71 24.15
N PRO A 140 -7.74 -4.25 23.21
CA PRO A 140 -7.64 -3.88 21.79
C PRO A 140 -7.80 -2.41 21.48
N LEU A 141 -8.64 -1.71 22.25
CA LEU A 141 -8.84 -0.28 22.09
C LEU A 141 -7.59 0.54 22.44
N THR A 142 -6.88 0.17 23.50
CA THR A 142 -5.64 0.86 23.92
C THR A 142 -4.53 0.64 22.89
N THR A 143 -4.37 -0.59 22.40
CA THR A 143 -3.41 -0.88 21.33
C THR A 143 -3.74 -0.13 20.04
N ALA A 144 -5.02 -0.06 19.64
CA ALA A 144 -5.46 0.71 18.49
C ALA A 144 -5.17 2.21 18.66
N ALA A 145 -5.40 2.76 19.85
CA ALA A 145 -5.08 4.14 20.17
C ALA A 145 -3.57 4.42 20.09
N LEU A 146 -2.74 3.51 20.61
CA LEU A 146 -1.28 3.63 20.55
C LEU A 146 -0.79 3.64 19.09
N LEU A 147 -1.23 2.68 18.28
CA LEU A 147 -0.86 2.61 16.86
C LEU A 147 -1.36 3.82 16.07
N TYR A 148 -2.54 4.34 16.40
CA TYR A 148 -3.06 5.59 15.82
C TYR A 148 -2.15 6.78 16.14
N LEU A 149 -1.68 6.91 17.39
CA LEU A 149 -0.76 7.98 17.78
C LEU A 149 0.57 7.88 17.03
N VAL A 150 1.13 6.68 16.90
CA VAL A 150 2.34 6.43 16.10
C VAL A 150 2.11 6.79 14.63
N PHE A 151 0.97 6.38 14.07
CA PHE A 151 0.59 6.70 12.70
C PHE A 151 0.48 8.22 12.47
N LEU A 152 -0.16 8.95 13.38
CA LEU A 152 -0.23 10.41 13.32
C LEU A 152 1.14 11.06 13.44
N LEU A 153 1.98 10.57 14.35
CA LEU A 153 3.35 11.07 14.53
C LEU A 153 4.13 10.96 13.22
N ILE A 154 4.13 9.77 12.59
CA ILE A 154 4.83 9.55 11.32
C ILE A 154 4.25 10.47 10.23
N ASN A 155 2.93 10.59 10.10
CA ASN A 155 2.31 11.50 9.13
C ASN A 155 2.74 12.96 9.33
N THR A 156 2.72 13.46 10.57
CA THR A 156 3.13 14.85 10.86
C THR A 156 4.61 15.08 10.55
N VAL A 157 5.47 14.11 10.85
CA VAL A 157 6.89 14.15 10.51
C VAL A 157 7.06 14.16 8.99
N THR A 158 6.38 13.28 8.25
CA THR A 158 6.41 13.25 6.79
C THR A 158 5.97 14.59 6.21
N VAL A 159 4.84 15.15 6.64
CA VAL A 159 4.35 16.45 6.15
C VAL A 159 5.36 17.58 6.43
N LYS A 160 5.97 17.61 7.62
CA LYS A 160 6.99 18.62 7.96
C LYS A 160 8.24 18.49 7.10
N ILE A 161 8.78 17.28 6.96
CA ILE A 161 9.97 17.01 6.12
C ILE A 161 9.69 17.44 4.68
N MET A 162 8.55 17.03 4.12
CA MET A 162 8.17 17.36 2.75
C MET A 162 7.90 18.85 2.55
N SER A 163 7.34 19.53 3.55
CA SER A 163 7.17 20.98 3.51
C SER A 163 8.50 21.73 3.57
N ALA A 164 9.53 21.17 4.21
CA ALA A 164 10.85 21.78 4.33
C ALA A 164 11.73 21.59 3.08
N THR A 165 11.65 20.44 2.41
CA THR A 165 12.41 20.15 1.18
C THR A 165 11.79 20.75 -0.09
N ARG A 166 10.64 21.41 0.03
CA ARG A 166 9.81 21.94 -1.07
C ARG A 166 10.48 23.01 -1.94
N ASN A 167 11.51 23.71 -1.46
CA ASN A 167 12.07 24.87 -2.16
C ASN A 167 12.73 24.58 -3.53
N ARG A 168 12.81 23.33 -3.99
CA ARG A 168 13.55 22.96 -5.20
C ARG A 168 12.74 22.33 -6.34
N GLU A 169 11.51 21.86 -6.13
CA GLU A 169 10.76 21.12 -7.18
C GLU A 169 9.27 21.50 -7.31
N SER A 170 8.71 21.28 -8.51
CA SER A 170 7.27 21.47 -8.74
C SER A 170 6.46 20.41 -7.95
N PRO A 171 5.39 20.83 -7.22
CA PRO A 171 4.57 19.91 -6.42
C PRO A 171 4.02 18.71 -7.20
N GLU A 172 3.79 18.89 -8.51
CA GLU A 172 3.27 17.87 -9.42
C GLU A 172 4.32 16.81 -9.77
N SER A 173 5.57 17.21 -10.03
CA SER A 173 6.68 16.29 -10.30
C SER A 173 6.96 15.43 -9.08
N PHE A 174 7.03 16.06 -7.90
CA PHE A 174 7.28 15.38 -6.64
C PHE A 174 6.18 14.35 -6.30
N LEU A 175 4.91 14.71 -6.51
CA LEU A 175 3.78 13.80 -6.33
C LEU A 175 3.86 12.62 -7.29
N GLY A 176 4.16 12.87 -8.57
CA GLY A 176 4.28 11.84 -9.61
C GLY A 176 5.38 10.83 -9.31
N VAL A 177 6.58 11.30 -8.92
CA VAL A 177 7.70 10.44 -8.52
C VAL A 177 7.35 9.60 -7.30
N SER A 178 6.72 10.22 -6.30
CA SER A 178 6.29 9.50 -5.08
C SER A 178 5.25 8.42 -5.40
N MET A 179 4.29 8.70 -6.29
CA MET A 179 3.30 7.71 -6.73
C MET A 179 3.95 6.51 -7.44
N LEU A 180 4.94 6.77 -8.29
CA LEU A 180 5.72 5.72 -8.97
C LEU A 180 6.56 4.89 -8.01
N ALA A 181 7.26 5.52 -7.07
CA ALA A 181 8.05 4.82 -6.07
C ALA A 181 7.17 3.90 -5.20
N ILE A 182 6.01 4.40 -4.75
CA ILE A 182 5.04 3.62 -3.96
C ILE A 182 4.45 2.47 -4.80
N ALA A 183 4.12 2.72 -6.07
CA ALA A 183 3.63 1.68 -6.96
C ALA A 183 4.68 0.58 -7.20
N ALA A 184 5.93 0.96 -7.45
CA ALA A 184 7.05 0.03 -7.62
C ALA A 184 7.28 -0.80 -6.35
N TYR A 185 7.26 -0.17 -5.17
CA TYR A 185 7.33 -0.88 -3.89
C TYR A 185 6.22 -1.91 -3.74
N PHE A 186 4.96 -1.55 -4.06
CA PHE A 186 3.85 -2.51 -3.97
C PHE A 186 3.95 -3.64 -4.98
N PHE A 187 4.36 -3.38 -6.22
CA PHE A 187 4.61 -4.45 -7.20
C PHE A 187 5.69 -5.41 -6.73
N LEU A 188 6.80 -4.88 -6.21
CA LEU A 188 7.90 -5.68 -5.70
C LEU A 188 7.46 -6.51 -4.48
N SER A 189 6.72 -5.90 -3.55
CA SER A 189 6.18 -6.59 -2.37
C SER A 189 5.22 -7.72 -2.75
N VAL A 190 4.28 -7.49 -3.68
CA VAL A 190 3.34 -8.53 -4.16
C VAL A 190 4.04 -9.64 -4.92
N THR A 191 5.15 -9.35 -5.61
CA THR A 191 5.90 -10.38 -6.36
C THR A 191 6.81 -11.18 -5.44
N ILE A 192 7.49 -10.54 -4.49
CA ILE A 192 8.49 -11.21 -3.64
C ILE A 192 7.83 -11.96 -2.48
N MET A 193 6.86 -11.36 -1.80
CA MET A 193 6.34 -11.89 -0.53
C MET A 193 5.69 -13.29 -0.66
N PRO A 194 4.85 -13.59 -1.67
CA PRO A 194 4.24 -14.91 -1.82
C PRO A 194 5.28 -16.00 -2.10
N ASN A 195 6.31 -15.68 -2.89
CA ASN A 195 7.39 -16.63 -3.21
C ASN A 195 8.23 -17.01 -1.97
N ILE A 196 8.33 -16.11 -0.99
CA ILE A 196 8.99 -16.41 0.30
C ILE A 196 8.04 -17.21 1.21
N ALA A 197 6.76 -16.88 1.24
CA ALA A 197 5.78 -17.57 2.08
C ALA A 197 5.53 -19.03 1.65
N ASP A 198 5.63 -19.33 0.35
CA ASP A 198 5.52 -20.69 -0.18
C ASP A 198 6.87 -21.43 -0.28
N ALA A 199 7.98 -20.82 0.16
CA ALA A 199 9.31 -21.44 0.12
C ALA A 199 9.36 -22.76 0.90
N ASP A 200 8.68 -22.84 2.06
CA ASP A 200 8.56 -24.07 2.84
C ASP A 200 7.78 -25.16 2.12
N LYS A 201 6.73 -24.80 1.36
CA LYS A 201 5.97 -25.77 0.55
C LYS A 201 6.79 -26.26 -0.64
N ILE A 202 7.55 -25.37 -1.29
CA ILE A 202 8.45 -25.73 -2.40
C ILE A 202 9.55 -26.67 -1.88
N TYR A 203 10.09 -26.40 -0.69
CA TYR A 203 11.09 -27.25 -0.05
C TYR A 203 10.52 -28.62 0.32
N GLN A 204 9.29 -28.67 0.84
CA GLN A 204 8.59 -29.94 1.12
C GLN A 204 8.23 -30.72 -0.17
N MET A 205 7.86 -30.04 -1.26
CA MET A 205 7.66 -30.67 -2.57
C MET A 205 8.95 -31.21 -3.17
N ALA A 206 10.10 -30.56 -2.93
CA ALA A 206 11.41 -31.04 -3.36
C ALA A 206 11.90 -32.25 -2.55
N LEU A 207 11.45 -32.38 -1.29
CA LEU A 207 11.78 -33.50 -0.41
C LEU A 207 10.86 -34.72 -0.58
N TYR A 208 9.66 -34.54 -1.17
CA TYR A 208 8.76 -35.63 -1.53
C TYR A 208 8.95 -36.03 -3.00
N PRO A 209 9.49 -37.22 -3.33
CA PRO A 209 9.45 -37.72 -4.69
C PRO A 209 8.00 -38.14 -5.00
N SER A 210 7.18 -37.19 -5.42
CA SER A 210 5.82 -37.49 -5.87
C SER A 210 5.86 -37.93 -7.33
N ASN A 211 5.42 -39.18 -7.57
CA ASN A 211 5.00 -39.69 -8.88
C ASN A 211 3.69 -39.01 -9.32
N ALA A 212 3.65 -37.67 -9.31
CA ALA A 212 2.53 -36.89 -9.80
C ALA A 212 2.85 -36.50 -11.24
N ALA A 213 2.13 -37.12 -12.18
CA ALA A 213 2.20 -36.83 -13.59
C ALA A 213 2.13 -35.32 -13.84
N PHE A 214 3.09 -34.80 -14.61
CA PHE A 214 3.10 -33.45 -15.13
C PHE A 214 1.78 -33.19 -15.88
N GLU A 215 0.84 -32.51 -15.23
CA GLU A 215 -0.37 -31.98 -15.87
C GLU A 215 0.05 -30.96 -16.95
N GLU A 216 0.02 -31.44 -18.20
CA GLU A 216 0.00 -30.73 -19.49
C GLU A 216 0.79 -29.40 -19.57
N PRO A 217 2.07 -29.43 -20.02
CA PRO A 217 2.90 -28.23 -20.22
C PRO A 217 2.27 -27.18 -21.16
N ARG A 218 1.26 -27.58 -21.95
CA ARG A 218 0.49 -26.72 -22.84
C ARG A 218 -0.33 -25.65 -22.10
N ARG A 219 -0.92 -25.94 -20.92
CA ARG A 219 -1.68 -24.93 -20.15
C ARG A 219 -0.78 -23.90 -19.50
N LEU A 220 0.34 -24.33 -18.95
CA LEU A 220 1.36 -23.44 -18.38
C LEU A 220 1.95 -22.52 -19.46
N LEU A 221 2.23 -23.09 -20.65
CA LEU A 221 2.74 -22.35 -21.79
C LEU A 221 1.71 -21.33 -22.31
N VAL A 222 0.42 -21.68 -22.38
CA VAL A 222 -0.66 -20.73 -22.75
C VAL A 222 -0.77 -19.59 -21.73
N PHE A 223 -0.62 -19.86 -20.42
CA PHE A 223 -0.68 -18.84 -19.39
C PHE A 223 0.54 -17.90 -19.43
N VAL A 224 1.74 -18.46 -19.58
CA VAL A 224 3.00 -17.68 -19.70
C VAL A 224 3.05 -16.87 -20.99
N VAL A 225 2.63 -17.45 -22.12
CA VAL A 225 2.53 -16.72 -23.40
C VAL A 225 1.44 -15.66 -23.34
N GLY A 226 0.31 -15.92 -22.66
CA GLY A 226 -0.74 -14.93 -22.42
C GLY A 226 -0.26 -13.74 -21.60
N MET A 227 0.47 -13.99 -20.51
CA MET A 227 1.09 -12.94 -19.69
C MET A 227 2.16 -12.17 -20.45
N LEU A 228 3.04 -12.85 -21.20
CA LEU A 228 4.06 -12.21 -22.02
C LEU A 228 3.44 -11.38 -23.15
N ALA A 229 2.37 -11.85 -23.79
CA ALA A 229 1.66 -11.10 -24.81
C ALA A 229 0.95 -9.87 -24.23
N ALA A 230 0.33 -9.98 -23.05
CA ALA A 230 -0.27 -8.85 -22.34
C ALA A 230 0.80 -7.83 -21.90
N PHE A 231 1.94 -8.31 -21.39
CA PHE A 231 3.05 -7.44 -20.97
C PHE A 231 3.72 -6.76 -22.17
N LEU A 232 4.00 -7.48 -23.26
CA LEU A 232 4.62 -6.95 -24.47
C LEU A 232 3.67 -6.05 -25.27
N SER A 233 2.35 -6.29 -25.24
CA SER A 233 1.39 -5.39 -25.87
C SER A 233 1.26 -4.09 -25.10
N VAL A 234 1.14 -4.13 -23.77
CA VAL A 234 1.11 -2.93 -22.93
C VAL A 234 2.44 -2.17 -22.99
N PHE A 235 3.57 -2.88 -22.87
CA PHE A 235 4.90 -2.28 -22.92
C PHE A 235 5.24 -1.79 -24.34
N GLY A 236 4.91 -2.54 -25.38
CA GLY A 236 5.13 -2.19 -26.78
C GLY A 236 4.29 -1.02 -27.25
N ILE A 237 3.00 -0.96 -26.90
CA ILE A 237 2.15 0.21 -27.19
C ILE A 237 2.68 1.45 -26.44
N THR A 238 3.19 1.26 -25.23
CA THR A 238 3.76 2.35 -24.42
C THR A 238 5.11 2.82 -24.99
N PHE A 239 5.97 1.90 -25.45
CA PHE A 239 7.29 2.19 -26.01
C PHE A 239 7.22 2.80 -27.42
N LEU A 240 6.32 2.30 -28.28
CA LEU A 240 6.07 2.87 -29.60
C LEU A 240 5.45 4.26 -29.53
N ARG A 241 4.62 4.55 -28.51
CA ARG A 241 4.11 5.90 -28.25
C ARG A 241 5.20 6.84 -27.76
N ILE A 242 6.16 6.36 -26.95
CA ILE A 242 7.31 7.17 -26.51
C ILE A 242 8.23 7.52 -27.69
N ARG A 243 8.50 6.56 -28.60
CA ARG A 243 9.36 6.78 -29.77
C ARG A 243 8.74 7.66 -30.86
N LYS A 244 7.40 7.82 -30.88
CA LYS A 244 6.70 8.78 -31.76
C LYS A 244 6.62 10.20 -31.18
N MET A 245 7.04 10.40 -29.93
CA MET A 245 7.04 11.69 -29.23
C MET A 245 8.45 12.27 -28.99
N ALA A 246 9.49 11.57 -29.46
CA ALA A 246 10.86 12.06 -29.58
C ALA A 246 11.16 12.30 -31.07
#